data_AF-A0A1F9SHC0-F1
#
_entry.id   AF-A0A1F9SHC0-F1
#
_cell.length_a   1.000
_cell.length_b   1.000
_cell.length_c   1.000
_cell.angle_alpha   90.00
_cell.angle_beta   90.00
_cell.angle_gamma   90.00
#
_symmetry.space_group_name_H-M   'P 1'
#
loop_
_entity.id
_entity.type
_entity.pdbx_description
1 polymer ?
#
loop_
_entity_poly.entity_id
_entity_poly.type
_entity_poly.pdbx_seq_one_letter_code
_entity_poly.pdbx_strand_id
1 'polypeptide(L)'
;MKKLVILSCILLLAAEVFAGKLVEREFTCPVCSEAFYAKLDVEPGQYDMRLDLKPIGDAPAPWRLPDCPKCGFVIYAISLSKGEVAANKRTVASEEYKKSFTRSSYYRLGLLYAGLGRPAFLVGNTFLKASWQEESAPAKLKEDLELSLKYFTAAAADPKSRVEERENSQVLMGELLRRLGRFAEASAHLKALRGTKGFTNNFFGDIVEFQLKRCAKQDARIYELEDVRASKRPLLGRLKWQYKKFMRKYEKKPEVPS
;
A
#
# COMPACT_ATOMS: atom_id res chain seq x y z
N MET A 1 1.34 46.83 -55.04
CA MET A 1 0.09 46.35 -54.43
C MET A 1 0.27 44.91 -53.96
N LYS A 2 -0.07 44.67 -52.68
CA LYS A 2 -0.37 43.39 -52.00
C LYS A 2 0.71 42.28 -51.96
N LYS A 3 1.43 42.24 -50.82
CA LYS A 3 2.19 41.09 -50.30
C LYS A 3 1.19 40.02 -49.82
N LEU A 4 1.32 38.77 -50.28
CA LEU A 4 0.59 37.62 -49.72
C LEU A 4 1.43 37.04 -48.57
N VAL A 5 0.90 37.10 -47.35
CA VAL A 5 1.44 36.41 -46.17
C VAL A 5 0.64 35.12 -46.01
N ILE A 6 1.26 33.97 -46.24
CA ILE A 6 0.66 32.66 -45.97
C ILE A 6 0.89 32.34 -44.49
N LEU A 7 -0.18 32.46 -43.71
CA LEU A 7 -0.22 32.12 -42.29
C LEU A 7 -0.42 30.61 -42.14
N SER A 8 0.64 29.89 -41.80
CA SER A 8 0.58 28.46 -41.51
C SER A 8 0.02 28.25 -40.10
N CYS A 9 -1.26 27.89 -39.98
CA CYS A 9 -1.87 27.48 -38.73
C CYS A 9 -1.34 26.10 -38.31
N ILE A 10 -0.45 26.09 -37.33
CA ILE A 10 -0.03 24.88 -36.63
C ILE A 10 -1.22 24.43 -35.75
N LEU A 11 -1.88 23.34 -36.14
CA LEU A 11 -2.82 22.62 -35.28
C LEU A 11 -2.04 21.92 -34.16
N LEU A 12 -2.04 22.51 -32.97
CA LEU A 12 -1.64 21.83 -31.74
C LEU A 12 -2.74 20.83 -31.38
N LEU A 13 -2.51 19.55 -31.68
CA LEU A 13 -3.23 18.43 -31.05
C LEU A 13 -2.94 18.47 -29.55
N ALA A 14 -3.90 18.96 -28.76
CA ALA A 14 -3.86 18.83 -27.32
C ALA A 14 -3.97 17.35 -26.97
N ALA A 15 -2.89 16.75 -26.46
CA ALA A 15 -2.94 15.45 -25.83
C ALA A 15 -3.77 15.59 -24.55
N GLU A 16 -4.89 14.88 -24.45
CA GLU A 16 -5.60 14.74 -23.18
C GLU A 16 -4.68 14.03 -22.19
N VAL A 17 -4.17 14.79 -21.22
CA VAL A 17 -3.48 14.23 -20.06
C VAL A 17 -4.54 13.47 -19.25
N PHE A 18 -4.42 12.14 -19.20
CA PHE A 18 -5.23 11.28 -18.34
C PHE A 18 -4.87 11.54 -16.87
N ALA A 19 -5.37 12.64 -16.30
CA ALA A 19 -5.48 12.80 -14.87
C ALA A 19 -6.48 11.75 -14.37
N GLY A 20 -6.08 10.90 -13.42
CA GLY A 20 -6.93 9.85 -12.86
C GLY A 20 -8.31 10.40 -12.49
N LYS A 21 -9.36 9.92 -13.17
CA LYS A 21 -10.72 10.41 -12.96
C LYS A 21 -11.16 9.99 -11.56
N LEU A 22 -11.60 10.94 -10.75
CA LEU A 22 -12.35 10.65 -9.53
C LEU A 22 -13.83 10.60 -9.88
N VAL A 23 -14.56 9.67 -9.28
CA VAL A 23 -16.02 9.60 -9.38
C VAL A 23 -16.61 9.93 -8.02
N GLU A 24 -17.51 10.88 -7.98
CA GLU A 24 -18.28 11.18 -6.76
C GLU A 24 -19.52 10.29 -6.71
N ARG A 25 -19.79 9.73 -5.53
CA ARG A 25 -21.01 8.96 -5.25
C ARG A 25 -21.59 9.34 -3.90
N GLU A 26 -22.91 9.29 -3.83
CA GLU A 26 -23.66 9.39 -2.58
C GLU A 26 -23.58 8.07 -1.80
N PHE A 27 -23.44 8.18 -0.49
CA PHE A 27 -23.40 7.08 0.47
C PHE A 27 -24.30 7.41 1.65
N THR A 28 -24.94 6.37 2.21
CA THR A 28 -25.60 6.44 3.52
C THR A 28 -24.79 5.61 4.51
N CYS A 29 -24.34 6.23 5.60
CA CYS A 29 -23.56 5.55 6.61
C CYS A 29 -24.38 4.44 7.29
N PRO A 30 -23.97 3.16 7.24
CA PRO A 30 -24.75 2.07 7.85
C PRO A 30 -24.76 2.11 9.39
N VAL A 31 -23.88 2.93 10.00
CA VAL A 31 -23.74 3.05 11.45
C VAL A 31 -24.59 4.18 12.02
N CYS A 32 -24.58 5.38 11.40
CA CYS A 32 -25.29 6.55 11.92
C CYS A 32 -26.36 7.11 10.99
N SER A 33 -26.58 6.47 9.84
CA SER A 33 -27.55 6.85 8.81
C SER A 33 -27.33 8.21 8.16
N GLU A 34 -26.18 8.85 8.37
CA GLU A 34 -25.82 10.10 7.71
C GLU A 34 -25.62 9.88 6.20
N ALA A 35 -26.25 10.70 5.37
CA ALA A 35 -26.04 10.74 3.94
C ALA A 35 -24.88 11.71 3.61
N PHE A 36 -23.99 11.33 2.70
CA PHE A 36 -22.85 12.15 2.30
C PHE A 36 -22.31 11.74 0.92
N TYR A 37 -21.55 12.63 0.29
CA TYR A 37 -20.84 12.33 -0.96
C TYR A 37 -19.38 11.99 -0.68
N ALA A 38 -18.84 11.00 -1.39
CA ALA A 38 -17.43 10.63 -1.32
C ALA A 38 -16.82 10.49 -2.72
N LYS A 39 -15.54 10.87 -2.82
CA LYS A 39 -14.71 10.71 -4.02
C LYS A 39 -14.08 9.32 -4.04
N LEU A 40 -14.32 8.58 -5.12
CA LEU A 40 -13.78 7.26 -5.39
C LEU A 40 -12.75 7.34 -6.50
N ASP A 41 -11.70 6.53 -6.40
CA ASP A 41 -10.74 6.36 -7.48
C ASP A 41 -11.35 5.52 -8.61
N VAL A 42 -11.08 5.91 -9.87
CA VAL A 42 -11.34 5.06 -11.04
C VAL A 42 -10.13 4.17 -11.29
N GLU A 43 -10.38 2.93 -11.72
CA GLU A 43 -9.36 1.90 -11.90
C GLU A 43 -8.19 2.41 -12.77
N PRO A 44 -6.98 2.51 -12.22
CA PRO A 44 -5.80 2.91 -12.97
C PRO A 44 -5.09 1.72 -13.61
N GLY A 45 -4.16 2.01 -14.51
CA GLY A 45 -3.09 1.08 -14.82
C GLY A 45 -2.17 0.85 -13.61
N GLN A 46 -1.93 -0.41 -13.28
CA GLN A 46 -0.87 -0.84 -12.35
C GLN A 46 0.21 -1.55 -13.15
N TYR A 47 1.48 -1.22 -12.92
CA TYR A 47 2.59 -1.77 -13.70
C TYR A 47 3.68 -2.46 -12.86
N ASP A 48 3.71 -2.24 -11.54
CA ASP A 48 4.59 -2.99 -10.64
C ASP A 48 4.10 -2.91 -9.18
N MET A 49 4.82 -3.54 -8.25
CA MET A 49 4.59 -3.41 -6.81
C MET A 49 5.90 -3.19 -6.05
N ARG A 50 5.78 -2.54 -4.89
CA ARG A 50 6.82 -2.50 -3.87
C ARG A 50 6.96 -3.82 -3.12
N LEU A 51 8.07 -4.00 -2.40
CA LEU A 51 8.29 -5.17 -1.53
C LEU A 51 7.25 -5.25 -0.39
N ASP A 52 6.68 -4.12 0.01
CA ASP A 52 5.58 -4.04 0.95
C ASP A 52 4.22 -4.17 0.25
N LEU A 53 4.19 -4.59 -1.02
CA LEU A 53 3.00 -4.77 -1.85
C LEU A 53 2.21 -3.49 -2.17
N LYS A 54 2.75 -2.29 -1.88
CA LYS A 54 2.14 -1.05 -2.40
C LYS A 54 2.23 -1.06 -3.93
N PRO A 55 1.10 -1.01 -4.66
CA PRO A 55 1.14 -0.97 -6.11
C PRO A 55 1.79 0.32 -6.61
N ILE A 56 2.47 0.22 -7.73
CA ILE A 56 3.10 1.32 -8.45
C ILE A 56 2.32 1.48 -9.75
N GLY A 57 1.71 2.64 -9.90
CA GLY A 57 0.71 2.91 -10.93
C GLY A 57 0.49 4.40 -11.11
N ASP A 58 -0.54 4.74 -11.86
CA ASP A 58 -0.92 6.12 -12.15
C ASP A 58 -1.94 6.68 -11.13
N ALA A 59 -2.59 5.83 -10.31
CA ALA A 59 -3.39 6.29 -9.17
C ALA A 59 -2.62 6.22 -7.84
N PRO A 60 -3.06 7.03 -6.86
CA PRO A 60 -2.68 6.83 -5.48
C PRO A 60 -3.05 5.41 -4.98
N ALA A 61 -2.19 4.87 -4.12
CA ALA A 61 -2.40 3.61 -3.45
C ALA A 61 -2.25 3.80 -1.92
N PRO A 62 -3.12 3.17 -1.11
CA PRO A 62 -4.29 2.36 -1.48
C PRO A 62 -5.42 3.23 -2.05
N TRP A 63 -6.44 2.59 -2.62
CA TRP A 63 -7.65 3.29 -3.07
C TRP A 63 -8.37 3.98 -1.91
N ARG A 64 -8.98 5.13 -2.20
CA ARG A 64 -9.81 5.87 -1.26
C ARG A 64 -10.97 5.01 -0.80
N LEU A 65 -11.17 4.98 0.51
CA LEU A 65 -12.34 4.42 1.15
C LEU A 65 -13.24 5.57 1.58
N PRO A 66 -14.56 5.51 1.30
CA PRO A 66 -15.51 6.46 1.87
C PRO A 66 -15.50 6.35 3.39
N ASP A 67 -15.42 7.47 4.08
CA ASP A 67 -15.62 7.54 5.51
C ASP A 67 -16.67 8.58 5.87
N CYS A 68 -17.53 8.23 6.83
CA CYS A 68 -18.63 9.08 7.24
C CYS A 68 -18.09 10.33 7.96
N PRO A 69 -18.44 11.55 7.53
CA PRO A 69 -17.92 12.77 8.14
C PRO A 69 -18.43 12.99 9.57
N LYS A 70 -19.56 12.38 9.94
CA LYS A 70 -20.19 12.54 11.25
C LYS A 70 -19.62 11.61 12.31
N CYS A 71 -19.55 10.31 12.03
CA CYS A 71 -19.12 9.31 13.00
C CYS A 71 -17.76 8.70 12.67
N GLY A 72 -17.11 9.10 11.59
CA GLY A 72 -15.80 8.59 11.18
C GLY A 72 -15.79 7.13 10.74
N PHE A 73 -16.95 6.47 10.62
CA PHE A 73 -17.04 5.09 10.17
C PHE A 73 -16.56 4.95 8.72
N VAL A 74 -15.62 4.04 8.49
CA VAL A 74 -15.09 3.72 7.16
C VAL A 74 -15.99 2.69 6.49
N ILE A 75 -16.54 3.02 5.33
CA ILE A 75 -17.39 2.14 4.54
C ILE A 75 -16.50 1.18 3.75
N TYR A 76 -16.47 -0.08 4.19
CA TYR A 76 -15.63 -1.14 3.62
C TYR A 76 -16.43 -2.25 2.90
N ALA A 77 -17.76 -2.22 2.98
CA ALA A 77 -18.64 -3.20 2.36
C ALA A 77 -19.96 -2.53 1.96
N ILE A 78 -20.58 -3.05 0.90
CA ILE A 78 -21.90 -2.59 0.41
C ILE A 78 -23.00 -2.88 1.43
N SER A 79 -22.92 -4.03 2.09
CA SER A 79 -23.89 -4.49 3.08
C SER A 79 -23.19 -5.06 4.29
N LEU A 80 -23.72 -4.76 5.48
CA LEU A 80 -23.26 -5.29 6.76
C LEU A 80 -24.40 -6.05 7.43
N SER A 81 -24.09 -7.16 8.08
CA SER A 81 -25.08 -7.84 8.91
C SER A 81 -25.49 -6.97 10.11
N LYS A 82 -26.68 -7.21 10.69
CA LYS A 82 -27.13 -6.49 11.89
C LYS A 82 -26.13 -6.59 13.05
N GLY A 83 -25.50 -7.76 13.20
CA GLY A 83 -24.47 -8.00 14.21
C GLY A 83 -23.22 -7.15 13.99
N GLU A 84 -22.74 -7.05 12.74
CA GLU A 84 -21.62 -6.19 12.39
C GLU A 84 -21.93 -4.71 12.57
N VAL A 85 -23.12 -4.25 12.18
CA VAL A 85 -23.54 -2.86 12.41
C VAL A 85 -23.52 -2.55 13.91
N ALA A 86 -24.06 -3.44 14.75
CA ALA A 86 -24.05 -3.25 16.20
C ALA A 86 -22.63 -3.25 16.78
N ALA A 87 -21.74 -4.12 16.31
CA ALA A 87 -20.35 -4.13 16.73
C ALA A 87 -19.61 -2.86 16.31
N ASN A 88 -19.77 -2.43 15.06
CA ASN A 88 -19.17 -1.21 14.54
C ASN A 88 -19.71 0.05 15.24
N LYS A 89 -20.98 0.09 15.61
CA LYS A 89 -21.55 1.17 16.45
C LYS A 89 -20.79 1.30 17.78
N ARG A 90 -20.50 0.18 18.45
CA ARG A 90 -19.72 0.19 19.69
C ARG A 90 -18.29 0.66 19.46
N THR A 91 -17.62 0.15 18.42
CA THR A 91 -16.24 0.56 18.09
C THR A 91 -16.16 2.04 17.79
N VAL A 92 -17.05 2.56 16.93
CA VAL A 92 -17.10 3.97 16.54
C VAL A 92 -17.40 4.89 17.73
N ALA A 93 -18.20 4.44 18.69
CA ALA A 93 -18.49 5.20 19.90
C ALA A 93 -17.33 5.22 20.91
N SER A 94 -16.32 4.36 20.77
CA SER A 94 -15.18 4.29 21.69
C SER A 94 -14.25 5.49 21.57
N GLU A 95 -13.63 5.87 22.69
CA GLU A 95 -12.66 6.97 22.73
C GLU A 95 -11.40 6.68 21.92
N GLU A 96 -10.97 5.42 21.85
CA GLU A 96 -9.86 4.98 21.01
C GLU A 96 -10.14 5.28 19.53
N TYR A 97 -11.33 4.93 19.05
CA TYR A 97 -11.70 5.17 17.66
C TYR A 97 -11.87 6.66 17.35
N LYS A 98 -12.49 7.44 18.24
CA LYS A 98 -12.65 8.90 18.04
C LYS A 98 -11.30 9.62 17.93
N LYS A 99 -10.32 9.24 18.77
CA LYS A 99 -8.95 9.79 18.69
C LYS A 99 -8.27 9.50 17.34
N SER A 100 -8.68 8.42 16.67
CA SER A 100 -8.14 8.04 15.37
C SER A 100 -8.74 8.80 14.18
N PHE A 101 -9.65 9.78 14.37
CA PHE A 101 -10.22 10.55 13.26
C PHE A 101 -9.19 11.36 12.48
N THR A 102 -8.06 11.69 13.11
CA THR A 102 -6.91 12.35 12.47
C THR A 102 -5.99 11.37 11.72
N ARG A 103 -6.30 10.07 11.75
CA ARG A 103 -5.56 9.01 11.07
C ARG A 103 -6.20 8.68 9.72
N SER A 104 -5.42 7.99 8.92
CA SER A 104 -5.85 7.47 7.62
C SER A 104 -7.10 6.61 7.71
N SER A 105 -7.86 6.53 6.61
CA SER A 105 -9.06 5.70 6.55
C SER A 105 -8.73 4.22 6.73
N TYR A 106 -7.56 3.76 6.25
CA TYR A 106 -7.13 2.39 6.49
C TYR A 106 -6.71 2.11 7.93
N TYR A 107 -6.15 3.08 8.67
CA TYR A 107 -5.88 2.90 10.11
C TYR A 107 -7.19 2.64 10.86
N ARG A 108 -8.19 3.50 10.63
CA ARG A 108 -9.54 3.35 11.19
C ARG A 108 -10.18 2.02 10.78
N LEU A 109 -10.02 1.60 9.52
CA LEU A 109 -10.51 0.29 9.08
C LEU A 109 -9.82 -0.86 9.80
N GLY A 110 -8.51 -0.75 10.06
CA GLY A 110 -7.76 -1.73 10.83
C GLY A 110 -8.32 -1.92 12.23
N LEU A 111 -8.68 -0.83 12.92
CA LEU A 111 -9.36 -0.87 14.22
C LEU A 111 -10.73 -1.55 14.14
N LEU A 112 -11.54 -1.24 13.12
CA LEU A 112 -12.84 -1.89 12.91
C LEU A 112 -12.67 -3.40 12.70
N TYR A 113 -11.77 -3.82 11.81
CA TYR A 113 -11.51 -5.23 11.54
C TYR A 113 -10.94 -5.98 12.75
N ALA A 114 -10.06 -5.35 13.51
CA ALA A 114 -9.56 -5.90 14.76
C ALA A 114 -10.69 -6.10 15.79
N GLY A 115 -11.54 -5.09 15.99
CA GLY A 115 -12.68 -5.16 16.92
C GLY A 115 -13.76 -6.17 16.50
N LEU A 116 -13.88 -6.46 15.20
CA LEU A 116 -14.75 -7.50 14.66
C LEU A 116 -14.15 -8.91 14.71
N GLY A 117 -12.90 -9.05 15.16
CA GLY A 117 -12.20 -10.35 15.18
C GLY A 117 -11.94 -10.91 13.78
N ARG A 118 -11.71 -10.04 12.78
CA ARG A 118 -11.39 -10.48 11.41
C ARG A 118 -10.05 -11.23 11.38
N PRO A 119 -9.83 -12.10 10.36
CA PRO A 119 -8.57 -12.85 10.25
C PRO A 119 -7.34 -11.94 10.29
N ALA A 120 -6.31 -12.37 11.02
CA ALA A 120 -5.14 -11.55 11.29
C ALA A 120 -4.43 -11.07 10.01
N PHE A 121 -4.41 -11.89 8.95
CA PHE A 121 -3.85 -11.49 7.65
C PHE A 121 -4.55 -10.26 7.07
N LEU A 122 -5.89 -10.22 7.13
CA LEU A 122 -6.69 -9.10 6.64
C LEU A 122 -6.41 -7.83 7.46
N VAL A 123 -6.33 -7.96 8.78
CA VAL A 123 -6.04 -6.83 9.67
C VAL A 123 -4.62 -6.30 9.41
N GLY A 124 -3.62 -7.18 9.31
CA GLY A 124 -2.23 -6.82 9.02
C GLY A 124 -2.06 -6.12 7.68
N ASN A 125 -2.74 -6.61 6.63
CA ASN A 125 -2.76 -5.95 5.32
C ASN A 125 -3.44 -4.58 5.35
N THR A 126 -4.46 -4.42 6.20
CA THR A 126 -5.18 -3.16 6.35
C THR A 126 -4.30 -2.09 7.01
N PHE A 127 -3.57 -2.44 8.07
CA PHE A 127 -2.57 -1.52 8.66
C PHE A 127 -1.37 -1.28 7.73
N LEU A 128 -0.98 -2.25 6.90
CA LEU A 128 0.03 -2.03 5.87
C LEU A 128 -0.42 -0.93 4.89
N LYS A 129 -1.68 -0.95 4.46
CA LYS A 129 -2.28 0.08 3.63
C LYS A 129 -2.39 1.44 4.33
N ALA A 130 -2.62 1.46 5.65
CA ALA A 130 -2.55 2.68 6.44
C ALA A 130 -1.16 3.32 6.33
N SER A 131 -0.10 2.51 6.47
CA SER A 131 1.29 2.95 6.38
C SER A 131 1.60 3.63 5.04
N TRP A 132 0.94 3.22 3.96
CA TRP A 132 1.09 3.81 2.63
C TRP A 132 0.44 5.19 2.51
N GLN A 133 -0.62 5.46 3.28
CA GLN A 133 -1.30 6.76 3.32
C GLN A 133 -0.60 7.74 4.26
N GLU A 134 0.17 7.24 5.24
CA GLU A 134 0.81 8.04 6.28
C GLU A 134 2.33 8.12 6.12
N GLU A 135 2.89 7.82 4.93
CA GLU A 135 4.34 7.82 4.67
C GLU A 135 5.03 9.17 4.98
N SER A 136 4.30 10.28 4.91
CA SER A 136 4.82 11.63 5.24
C SER A 136 4.83 11.96 6.73
N ALA A 137 4.27 11.09 7.58
CA ALA A 137 4.16 11.31 9.03
C ALA A 137 4.92 10.20 9.79
N PRO A 138 6.22 10.38 10.11
CA PRO A 138 7.08 9.30 10.60
C PRO A 138 6.57 8.55 11.84
N ALA A 139 5.98 9.25 12.81
CA ALA A 139 5.42 8.62 14.01
C ALA A 139 4.22 7.73 13.67
N LYS A 140 3.34 8.20 12.78
CA LYS A 140 2.16 7.47 12.32
C LYS A 140 2.56 6.25 11.48
N LEU A 141 3.47 6.46 10.53
CA LEU A 141 4.06 5.40 9.71
C LEU A 141 4.65 4.29 10.58
N LYS A 142 5.45 4.64 11.59
CA LYS A 142 6.07 3.65 12.49
C LYS A 142 5.00 2.82 13.21
N GLU A 143 3.97 3.47 13.74
CA GLU A 143 2.86 2.78 14.43
C GLU A 143 2.12 1.83 13.48
N ASP A 144 1.81 2.25 12.26
CA ASP A 144 1.12 1.44 11.26
C ASP A 144 1.92 0.18 10.89
N LEU A 145 3.25 0.33 10.72
CA LEU A 145 4.14 -0.79 10.43
C LEU A 145 4.25 -1.75 11.61
N GLU A 146 4.28 -1.27 12.86
CA GLU A 146 4.28 -2.12 14.06
C GLU A 146 2.95 -2.88 14.21
N LEU A 147 1.81 -2.22 13.97
CA LEU A 147 0.50 -2.89 13.96
C LEU A 147 0.41 -3.94 12.85
N SER A 148 0.87 -3.60 11.66
CA SER A 148 0.93 -4.54 10.54
C SER A 148 1.80 -5.77 10.87
N LEU A 149 2.98 -5.53 11.44
CA LEU A 149 3.91 -6.59 11.86
C LEU A 149 3.29 -7.51 12.93
N LYS A 150 2.63 -6.94 13.94
CA LYS A 150 1.91 -7.70 14.97
C LYS A 150 0.91 -8.68 14.35
N TYR A 151 0.08 -8.21 13.43
CA TYR A 151 -0.97 -9.03 12.83
C TYR A 151 -0.44 -10.03 11.80
N PHE A 152 0.60 -9.70 11.02
CA PHE A 152 1.25 -10.69 10.17
C PHE A 152 1.98 -11.77 10.97
N THR A 153 2.57 -11.42 12.12
CA THR A 153 3.14 -12.42 13.04
C THR A 153 2.07 -13.41 13.51
N ALA A 154 0.90 -12.89 13.92
CA ALA A 154 -0.24 -13.73 14.32
C ALA A 154 -0.75 -14.59 13.15
N ALA A 155 -0.87 -14.03 11.95
CA ALA A 155 -1.30 -14.77 10.76
C ALA A 155 -0.32 -15.89 10.38
N ALA A 156 0.99 -15.63 10.42
CA ALA A 156 2.02 -16.62 10.13
C ALA A 156 2.02 -17.79 11.13
N ALA A 157 1.64 -17.54 12.38
CA ALA A 157 1.58 -18.55 13.44
C ALA A 157 0.25 -19.31 13.49
N ASP A 158 -0.82 -18.82 12.86
CA ASP A 158 -2.14 -19.43 12.92
C ASP A 158 -2.27 -20.61 11.93
N PRO A 159 -2.43 -21.85 12.40
CA PRO A 159 -2.59 -23.02 11.53
C PRO A 159 -3.86 -22.96 10.67
N LYS A 160 -4.86 -22.15 11.06
CA LYS A 160 -6.10 -21.95 10.30
C LYS A 160 -5.95 -20.97 9.13
N SER A 161 -4.91 -20.14 9.14
CA SER A 161 -4.61 -19.26 8.00
C SER A 161 -4.25 -20.10 6.77
N ARG A 162 -4.53 -19.61 5.56
CA ARG A 162 -4.14 -20.34 4.34
C ARG A 162 -2.62 -20.39 4.21
N VAL A 163 -2.10 -21.40 3.51
CA VAL A 163 -0.63 -21.55 3.32
C VAL A 163 -0.04 -20.28 2.72
N GLU A 164 -0.69 -19.74 1.68
CA GLU A 164 -0.24 -18.54 0.97
C GLU A 164 -0.29 -17.29 1.87
N GLU A 165 -1.28 -17.19 2.76
CA GLU A 165 -1.37 -16.08 3.72
C GLU A 165 -0.24 -16.16 4.74
N ARG A 166 0.10 -17.35 5.22
CA ARG A 166 1.23 -17.54 6.14
C ARG A 166 2.55 -17.20 5.46
N GLU A 167 2.80 -17.70 4.25
CA GLU A 167 4.02 -17.43 3.50
C GLU A 167 4.16 -15.94 3.15
N ASN A 168 3.08 -15.30 2.67
CA ASN A 168 3.07 -13.86 2.44
C ASN A 168 3.33 -13.06 3.73
N SER A 169 2.72 -13.47 4.84
CA SER A 169 2.97 -12.84 6.15
C SER A 169 4.44 -12.93 6.53
N GLN A 170 5.07 -14.10 6.34
CA GLN A 170 6.48 -14.30 6.64
C GLN A 170 7.39 -13.41 5.76
N VAL A 171 7.14 -13.27 4.46
CA VAL A 171 7.91 -12.32 3.63
C VAL A 171 7.72 -10.89 4.12
N LEU A 172 6.48 -10.49 4.39
CA LEU A 172 6.14 -9.13 4.82
C LEU A 172 6.74 -8.80 6.19
N MET A 173 6.76 -9.74 7.14
CA MET A 173 7.43 -9.54 8.43
C MET A 173 8.89 -9.11 8.25
N GLY A 174 9.63 -9.76 7.34
CA GLY A 174 11.02 -9.38 7.03
C GLY A 174 11.13 -7.95 6.49
N GLU A 175 10.23 -7.57 5.58
CA GLU A 175 10.22 -6.23 4.98
C GLU A 175 9.85 -5.16 6.00
N LEU A 176 8.86 -5.41 6.84
CA LEU A 176 8.42 -4.50 7.89
C LEU A 176 9.51 -4.28 8.94
N LEU A 177 10.13 -5.37 9.43
CA LEU A 177 11.26 -5.29 10.36
C LEU A 177 12.41 -4.47 9.76
N ARG A 178 12.74 -4.70 8.48
CA ARG A 178 13.78 -3.94 7.77
C ARG A 178 13.44 -2.46 7.67
N ARG A 179 12.19 -2.11 7.31
CA ARG A 179 11.73 -0.72 7.22
C ARG A 179 11.67 -0.01 8.57
N LEU A 180 11.41 -0.76 9.65
CA LEU A 180 11.48 -0.29 11.03
C LEU A 180 12.91 -0.14 11.56
N GLY A 181 13.93 -0.50 10.77
CA GLY A 181 15.34 -0.47 11.18
C GLY A 181 15.75 -1.63 12.09
N ARG A 182 14.87 -2.61 12.31
CA ARG A 182 15.09 -3.81 13.13
C ARG A 182 15.83 -4.88 12.32
N PHE A 183 16.99 -4.52 11.77
CA PHE A 183 17.72 -5.32 10.77
C PHE A 183 18.20 -6.68 11.30
N ALA A 184 18.58 -6.76 12.58
CA ALA A 184 19.02 -8.01 13.20
C ALA A 184 17.85 -9.02 13.26
N GLU A 185 16.68 -8.56 13.70
CA GLU A 185 15.45 -9.36 13.75
C GLU A 185 14.99 -9.75 12.35
N ALA A 186 14.98 -8.80 11.40
CA ALA A 186 14.67 -9.07 9.99
C ALA A 186 15.60 -10.17 9.43
N SER A 187 16.90 -10.06 9.69
CA SER A 187 17.90 -11.03 9.21
C SER A 187 17.70 -12.41 9.82
N ALA A 188 17.44 -12.49 11.12
CA ALA A 188 17.19 -13.76 11.81
C ALA A 188 15.95 -14.45 11.22
N HIS A 189 14.84 -13.70 11.11
CA HIS A 189 13.59 -14.19 10.52
C HIS A 189 13.78 -14.66 9.08
N LEU A 190 14.34 -13.82 8.20
CA LEU A 190 14.55 -14.15 6.78
C LEU A 190 15.52 -15.33 6.58
N LYS A 191 16.57 -15.48 7.41
CA LYS A 191 17.46 -16.64 7.36
C LYS A 191 16.72 -17.94 7.67
N ALA A 192 15.80 -17.92 8.64
CA ALA A 192 15.00 -19.09 8.98
C ALA A 192 14.10 -19.54 7.81
N LEU A 193 13.65 -18.62 6.95
CA LEU A 193 12.81 -18.94 5.80
C LEU A 193 13.57 -19.68 4.68
N ARG A 194 14.87 -19.38 4.46
CA ARG A 194 15.68 -19.90 3.34
C ARG A 194 15.66 -21.43 3.21
N GLY A 195 15.46 -22.17 4.30
CA GLY A 195 15.47 -23.64 4.32
C GLY A 195 14.09 -24.28 4.18
N THR A 196 13.02 -23.49 4.09
CA THR A 196 11.65 -24.00 4.08
C THR A 196 11.11 -24.12 2.66
N LYS A 197 10.25 -25.14 2.41
CA LYS A 197 9.77 -25.48 1.06
C LYS A 197 9.13 -24.30 0.32
N GLY A 198 8.41 -23.43 1.04
CA GLY A 198 7.73 -22.25 0.49
C GLY A 198 8.65 -21.16 -0.07
N PHE A 199 9.97 -21.25 0.16
CA PHE A 199 10.94 -20.19 -0.16
C PHE A 199 12.15 -20.74 -0.93
N THR A 200 12.10 -21.99 -1.37
CA THR A 200 13.19 -22.62 -2.12
C THR A 200 12.89 -22.59 -3.62
N ASN A 201 13.86 -22.14 -4.42
CA ASN A 201 13.79 -22.11 -5.89
C ASN A 201 12.56 -21.39 -6.47
N ASN A 202 12.08 -20.35 -5.81
CA ASN A 202 10.95 -19.55 -6.25
C ASN A 202 11.19 -18.05 -6.01
N PHE A 203 10.22 -17.22 -6.42
CA PHE A 203 10.36 -15.77 -6.30
C PHE A 203 10.34 -15.26 -4.85
N PHE A 204 9.68 -15.96 -3.91
CA PHE A 204 9.76 -15.63 -2.48
C PHE A 204 11.17 -15.85 -1.94
N GLY A 205 11.84 -16.93 -2.35
CA GLY A 205 13.26 -17.14 -2.08
C GLY A 205 14.14 -16.01 -2.59
N ASP A 206 13.89 -15.53 -3.81
CA ASP A 206 14.62 -14.38 -4.37
C ASP A 206 14.39 -13.09 -3.57
N ILE A 207 13.16 -12.85 -3.11
CA ILE A 207 12.85 -11.73 -2.23
C ILE A 207 13.61 -11.85 -0.90
N VAL A 208 13.61 -13.04 -0.28
CA VAL A 208 14.32 -13.31 0.98
C VAL A 208 15.82 -13.01 0.83
N GLU A 209 16.47 -13.53 -0.22
CA GLU A 209 17.88 -13.27 -0.49
C GLU A 209 18.17 -11.80 -0.75
N PHE A 210 17.27 -11.12 -1.48
CA PHE A 210 17.40 -9.69 -1.74
C PHE A 210 17.36 -8.89 -0.44
N GLN A 211 16.36 -9.15 0.41
CA GLN A 211 16.17 -8.45 1.68
C GLN A 211 17.31 -8.73 2.67
N LEU A 212 17.85 -9.95 2.72
CA LEU A 212 19.03 -10.26 3.54
C LEU A 212 20.25 -9.40 3.16
N LYS A 213 20.48 -9.20 1.86
CA LYS A 213 21.55 -8.30 1.37
C LYS A 213 21.29 -6.84 1.74
N ARG A 214 20.02 -6.42 1.86
CA ARG A 214 19.67 -5.06 2.33
C ARG A 214 19.88 -4.92 3.83
N CYS A 215 19.48 -5.92 4.62
CA CYS A 215 19.68 -5.93 6.07
C CYS A 215 21.16 -5.89 6.45
N ALA A 216 22.02 -6.63 5.72
CA ALA A 216 23.48 -6.58 5.91
C ALA A 216 24.08 -5.18 5.67
N LYS A 217 23.40 -4.33 4.90
CA LYS A 217 23.78 -2.94 4.63
C LYS A 217 23.05 -1.93 5.52
N GLN A 218 22.23 -2.40 6.46
CA GLN A 218 21.34 -1.57 7.28
C GLN A 218 20.48 -0.62 6.43
N ASP A 219 20.01 -1.12 5.29
CA ASP A 219 19.29 -0.33 4.31
C ASP A 219 17.78 -0.43 4.52
N ALA A 220 17.16 0.64 5.03
CA ALA A 220 15.71 0.75 5.24
C ALA A 220 14.95 1.34 4.04
N ARG A 221 15.63 1.64 2.92
CA ARG A 221 14.98 2.25 1.75
C ARG A 221 13.90 1.34 1.18
N ILE A 222 12.92 1.93 0.51
CA ILE A 222 11.83 1.18 -0.10
C ILE A 222 12.28 0.67 -1.47
N TYR A 223 11.95 -0.60 -1.75
CA TYR A 223 12.31 -1.30 -2.97
C TYR A 223 11.08 -1.86 -3.67
N GLU A 224 11.25 -2.15 -4.95
CA GLU A 224 10.26 -2.68 -5.88
C GLU A 224 10.51 -4.16 -6.15
N LEU A 225 9.48 -4.91 -6.55
CA LEU A 225 9.66 -6.29 -7.00
C LEU A 225 10.60 -6.35 -8.22
N GLU A 226 10.59 -5.32 -9.07
CA GLU A 226 11.54 -5.22 -10.17
C GLU A 226 13.00 -5.07 -9.70
N ASP A 227 13.27 -4.47 -8.53
CA ASP A 227 14.63 -4.44 -7.96
C ASP A 227 15.14 -5.86 -7.67
N VAL A 228 14.24 -6.76 -7.21
CA VAL A 228 14.55 -8.17 -6.97
C VAL A 228 14.87 -8.87 -8.29
N ARG A 229 14.01 -8.72 -9.30
CA ARG A 229 14.24 -9.30 -10.64
C ARG A 229 15.53 -8.78 -11.27
N ALA A 230 15.79 -7.47 -11.18
CA ALA A 230 17.01 -6.85 -11.68
C ALA A 230 18.26 -7.32 -10.95
N SER A 231 18.16 -7.69 -9.67
CA SER A 231 19.30 -8.19 -8.89
C SER A 231 19.84 -9.53 -9.41
N LYS A 232 19.00 -10.33 -10.09
CA LYS A 232 19.37 -11.62 -10.69
C LYS A 232 20.02 -11.48 -12.07
N ARG A 233 19.96 -10.31 -12.69
CA ARG A 233 20.56 -10.05 -14.00
C ARG A 233 22.10 -10.04 -13.92
N PRO A 234 22.82 -10.39 -15.01
CA PRO A 234 24.27 -10.20 -15.12
C PRO A 234 24.66 -8.73 -14.89
N LEU A 235 25.93 -8.48 -14.53
CA LEU A 235 26.42 -7.15 -14.13
C LEU A 235 26.07 -6.05 -15.13
N LEU A 236 26.35 -6.25 -16.43
CA LEU A 236 26.02 -5.30 -17.49
C LEU A 236 24.51 -5.06 -17.61
N GLY A 237 23.71 -6.12 -17.50
CA GLY A 237 22.25 -6.03 -17.51
C GLY A 237 21.70 -5.25 -16.32
N ARG A 238 22.31 -5.41 -15.15
CA ARG A 238 21.96 -4.68 -13.93
C ARG A 238 22.30 -3.18 -14.05
N LEU A 239 23.49 -2.85 -14.56
CA LEU A 239 23.93 -1.46 -14.76
C LEU A 239 23.02 -0.73 -15.76
N LYS A 240 22.73 -1.37 -16.91
CA LYS A 240 21.81 -0.83 -17.92
C LYS A 240 20.42 -0.57 -17.33
N TRP A 241 19.93 -1.48 -16.50
CA TRP A 241 18.64 -1.32 -15.84
C TRP A 241 18.65 -0.18 -14.80
N GLN A 242 19.69 -0.08 -13.98
CA GLN A 242 19.83 1.01 -13.00
C GLN A 242 19.85 2.38 -13.69
N TYR A 243 20.59 2.48 -14.79
CA TYR A 243 20.59 3.68 -15.63
C TYR A 243 19.18 4.00 -16.14
N LYS A 244 18.47 3.03 -16.74
CA LYS A 244 17.10 3.24 -17.23
C LYS A 244 16.13 3.66 -16.12
N LYS A 245 16.22 3.05 -14.93
CA LYS A 245 15.38 3.41 -13.76
C LYS A 245 15.69 4.83 -13.27
N PHE A 246 16.95 5.21 -13.24
CA PHE A 246 17.37 6.57 -12.92
C PHE A 246 16.79 7.56 -13.94
N MET A 247 16.94 7.32 -15.24
CA MET A 247 16.40 8.21 -16.29
C MET A 247 14.88 8.38 -16.21
N ARG A 248 14.11 7.29 -16.00
CA ARG A 248 12.64 7.36 -15.79
C ARG A 248 12.24 8.28 -14.63
N LYS A 249 13.07 8.38 -13.58
CA LYS A 249 12.80 9.25 -12.45
C LYS A 249 12.94 10.74 -12.80
N TYR A 250 13.81 11.08 -13.75
CA TYR A 250 14.01 12.46 -14.22
C TYR A 250 13.00 12.88 -15.28
N GLU A 251 12.54 11.94 -16.12
CA GLU A 251 11.48 12.18 -17.11
C GLU A 251 10.13 12.50 -16.43
N LYS A 252 9.87 11.97 -15.23
CA LYS A 252 8.67 12.25 -14.42
C LYS A 252 8.79 13.49 -13.51
N LYS A 253 9.41 14.59 -13.96
CA LYS A 253 9.35 15.87 -13.23
C LYS A 253 7.88 16.37 -13.21
N PRO A 254 7.36 16.89 -12.08
CA PRO A 254 6.01 17.41 -12.04
C PRO A 254 5.96 18.71 -12.84
N GLU A 255 5.05 18.79 -13.82
CA GLU A 255 4.48 20.08 -14.18
C GLU A 255 3.81 20.62 -12.90
N VAL A 256 4.41 21.67 -12.34
CA VAL A 256 3.82 22.44 -11.25
C VAL A 256 2.58 23.11 -11.83
N PRO A 257 1.35 22.85 -11.35
CA PRO A 257 0.21 23.65 -11.76
C PRO A 257 0.38 25.02 -11.11
N SER A 258 0.46 26.05 -11.93
CA SER A 258 0.28 27.47 -11.58
C SER A 258 -1.13 27.72 -11.06
#